data_AF-A0A1G7BY23-F1
#
_entry.id   AF-A0A1G7BY23-F1
#
_cell.length_a   1.000
_cell.length_b   1.000
_cell.length_c   1.000
_cell.angle_alpha   90.00
_cell.angle_beta   90.00
_cell.angle_gamma   90.00
#
_symmetry.space_group_name_H-M   'P 1'
#
loop_
_entity.id
_entity.type
_entity.pdbx_description
1 polymer ?
#
loop_
_entity_poly.entity_id
_entity_poly.type
_entity_poly.pdbx_seq_one_letter_code
_entity_poly.pdbx_strand_id
1 'polypeptide(L)'
;MSAATPEPSARPPLVRSTALVAVDRPAHVAKELASHFGRRTPADEVPGGYRLHFPLGRVFLSAAEGGLALAADAPDEDALSRVESLVGGRLQSIAPHELAIEWRRQ
;
A
#
# COMPACT_ATOMS: atom_id res chain seq x y z
N MET A 1 17.46 12.51 41.23
CA MET A 1 16.14 12.26 40.62
C MET A 1 15.79 13.49 39.80
N SER A 2 15.91 13.43 38.47
CA SER A 2 15.47 14.50 37.57
C SER A 2 14.68 13.86 36.43
N ALA A 3 13.51 14.44 36.19
CA ALA A 3 12.49 13.97 35.29
C ALA A 3 13.03 13.84 33.85
N ALA A 4 12.88 12.65 33.26
CA ALA A 4 12.90 12.50 31.83
C ALA A 4 11.61 13.13 31.29
N THR A 5 11.71 14.29 30.65
CA THR A 5 10.70 14.78 29.73
C THR A 5 10.46 13.68 28.69
N PRO A 6 9.24 13.12 28.53
CA PRO A 6 8.98 12.29 27.37
C PRO A 6 8.99 13.23 26.16
N GLU A 7 9.97 13.08 25.27
CA GLU A 7 9.94 13.71 23.95
C GLU A 7 8.63 13.29 23.25
N PRO A 8 7.72 14.20 22.88
CA PRO A 8 6.61 13.87 22.01
C PRO A 8 7.13 13.86 20.56
N SER A 9 7.91 12.84 20.20
CA SER A 9 8.33 12.61 18.81
C SER A 9 8.26 11.13 18.40
N ALA A 10 7.57 10.31 19.18
CA ALA A 10 7.13 9.03 18.67
C ALA A 10 6.01 9.28 17.65
N ARG A 11 6.34 9.25 16.35
CA ARG A 11 5.31 8.94 15.34
C ARG A 11 4.56 7.71 15.85
N PRO A 12 3.21 7.70 15.81
CA PRO A 12 2.47 6.53 16.25
C PRO A 12 3.00 5.30 15.50
N PRO A 13 3.16 4.16 16.19
CA PRO A 13 3.59 2.93 15.53
C PRO A 13 2.58 2.63 14.42
N LEU A 14 3.08 2.50 13.19
CA LEU A 14 2.25 2.13 12.05
C LEU A 14 2.10 0.62 12.02
N VAL A 15 0.87 0.15 11.85
CA VAL A 15 0.62 -1.24 11.45
C VAL A 15 0.91 -1.40 9.97
N ARG A 16 1.38 -2.58 9.58
CA ARG A 16 1.84 -2.85 8.21
C ARG A 16 1.33 -4.19 7.70
N SER A 17 1.21 -4.27 6.39
CA SER A 17 0.93 -5.51 5.70
C SER A 17 1.54 -5.52 4.31
N THR A 18 1.73 -6.72 3.79
CA THR A 18 2.26 -6.94 2.44
C THR A 18 1.46 -8.01 1.72
N ALA A 19 1.34 -7.89 0.40
CA ALA A 19 0.78 -8.92 -0.46
C ALA A 19 1.63 -9.04 -1.73
N LEU A 20 1.73 -10.26 -2.27
CA LEU A 20 2.31 -10.51 -3.59
C LEU A 20 1.20 -11.06 -4.48
N VAL A 21 0.85 -10.34 -5.52
CA VAL A 21 -0.27 -10.69 -6.39
C VAL A 21 0.25 -11.09 -7.76
N ALA A 22 -0.03 -12.32 -8.17
CA ALA A 22 0.34 -12.82 -9.49
C ALA A 22 -0.44 -12.06 -10.57
N VAL A 23 0.27 -11.28 -11.38
CA VAL A 23 -0.29 -10.53 -12.50
C VAL A 23 0.67 -10.55 -13.68
N ASP A 24 0.12 -10.60 -14.88
CA ASP A 24 0.89 -10.37 -16.09
C ASP A 24 1.26 -8.88 -16.17
N ARG A 25 2.56 -8.59 -16.26
CA ARG A 25 3.14 -7.23 -16.38
C ARG A 25 2.97 -6.34 -15.13
N PRO A 26 3.57 -6.70 -13.99
CA PRO A 26 3.37 -5.99 -12.73
C PRO A 26 3.74 -4.49 -12.77
N ALA A 27 4.74 -4.10 -13.55
CA ALA A 27 5.10 -2.68 -13.71
C ALA A 27 3.99 -1.86 -14.40
N HIS A 28 3.27 -2.45 -15.37
CA HIS A 28 2.15 -1.79 -16.04
C HIS A 28 0.97 -1.65 -15.07
N VAL A 29 0.63 -2.73 -14.37
CA VAL A 29 -0.44 -2.75 -13.37
C VAL A 29 -0.18 -1.74 -12.25
N ALA A 30 1.06 -1.65 -11.74
CA ALA A 30 1.46 -0.64 -10.75
C ALA A 30 1.21 0.79 -11.24
N LYS A 31 1.61 1.07 -12.50
CA LYS A 31 1.40 2.38 -13.13
C LYS A 31 -0.09 2.69 -13.32
N GLU A 32 -0.91 1.72 -13.70
CA GLU A 32 -2.35 1.91 -13.86
C GLU A 32 -3.04 2.20 -12.54
N LEU A 33 -2.67 1.49 -11.47
CA LEU A 33 -3.13 1.80 -10.12
C LEU A 33 -2.74 3.21 -9.70
N ALA A 34 -1.46 3.58 -9.87
CA ALA A 34 -0.98 4.91 -9.53
C ALA A 34 -1.68 6.01 -10.34
N SER A 35 -1.89 5.81 -11.63
CA SER A 35 -2.59 6.76 -12.49
C SER A 35 -4.07 6.89 -12.11
N HIS A 36 -4.72 5.80 -11.71
CA HIS A 36 -6.11 5.83 -11.30
C HIS A 36 -6.30 6.54 -9.96
N PHE A 37 -5.53 6.14 -8.94
CA PHE A 37 -5.62 6.76 -7.60
C PHE A 37 -5.08 8.19 -7.60
N GLY A 38 -4.07 8.49 -8.42
CA GLY A 38 -3.47 9.81 -8.65
C GLY A 38 -4.47 10.91 -9.01
N ARG A 39 -5.66 10.53 -9.53
CA ARG A 39 -6.74 11.49 -9.84
C ARG A 39 -7.39 12.11 -8.60
N ARG A 40 -7.35 11.42 -7.47
CA ARG A 40 -8.06 11.83 -6.23
C ARG A 40 -7.16 11.85 -4.99
N THR A 41 -6.00 11.19 -5.08
CA THR A 41 -5.08 10.95 -3.98
C THR A 41 -3.67 11.18 -4.50
N PRO A 42 -2.76 11.80 -3.73
CA PRO A 42 -1.38 11.95 -4.17
C PRO A 42 -0.74 10.58 -4.46
N ALA A 43 -0.05 10.52 -5.60
CA ALA A 43 0.66 9.33 -6.06
C ALA A 43 2.02 9.76 -6.60
N ASP A 44 3.09 9.32 -5.95
CA ASP A 44 4.46 9.66 -6.31
C ASP A 44 5.14 8.47 -7.00
N GLU A 45 5.80 8.73 -8.12
CA GLU A 45 6.75 7.76 -8.69
C GLU A 45 8.07 7.87 -7.92
N VAL A 46 8.51 6.74 -7.36
CA VAL A 46 9.72 6.65 -6.51
C VAL A 46 10.60 5.50 -6.99
N PRO A 47 11.88 5.44 -6.59
CA PRO A 47 12.73 4.30 -6.95
C PRO A 47 12.08 2.96 -6.57
N GLY A 48 11.89 2.10 -7.56
CA GLY A 48 11.27 0.77 -7.39
C GLY A 48 9.75 0.71 -7.61
N GLY A 49 9.06 1.83 -7.83
CA GLY A 49 7.64 1.82 -8.18
C GLY A 49 6.87 3.08 -7.82
N TYR A 50 5.69 2.93 -7.20
CA TYR A 50 4.78 4.04 -6.92
C TYR A 50 4.33 4.04 -5.47
N ARG A 51 4.26 5.23 -4.86
CA ARG A 51 3.73 5.44 -3.51
C ARG A 51 2.40 6.17 -3.58
N LEU A 52 1.36 5.55 -3.05
CA LEU A 52 0.02 6.13 -2.91
C LEU A 52 -0.18 6.65 -1.48
N HIS A 53 -0.76 7.85 -1.36
CA HIS A 53 -0.94 8.55 -0.09
C HIS A 53 -2.42 8.72 0.27
N PHE A 54 -3.07 7.65 0.72
CA PHE A 54 -4.46 7.73 1.16
C PHE A 54 -4.60 8.53 2.46
N PRO A 55 -5.77 9.14 2.72
CA PRO A 55 -6.03 9.80 4.01
C PRO A 55 -5.89 8.85 5.22
N LEU A 56 -6.10 7.55 5.00
CA LEU A 56 -6.09 6.50 6.02
C LEU A 56 -4.76 5.73 6.09
N GLY A 57 -3.81 5.97 5.19
CA GLY A 57 -2.57 5.20 5.14
C GLY A 57 -1.87 5.32 3.80
N ARG A 58 -0.81 4.54 3.61
CA ARG A 58 0.00 4.59 2.40
C ARG A 58 0.15 3.20 1.81
N VAL A 59 0.32 3.14 0.50
CA VAL A 59 0.61 1.89 -0.20
C VAL A 59 1.76 2.09 -1.14
N PHE A 60 2.74 1.19 -1.08
CA PHE A 60 3.79 1.07 -2.06
C PHE A 60 3.44 -0.05 -3.04
N LEU A 61 3.56 0.26 -4.32
CA LEU A 61 3.35 -0.65 -5.44
C LEU A 61 4.70 -0.85 -6.13
N SER A 62 5.15 -2.09 -6.24
CA SER A 62 6.42 -2.41 -6.92
C SER A 62 6.32 -3.69 -7.71
N ALA A 63 6.99 -3.71 -8.87
CA ALA A 63 7.13 -4.95 -9.63
C ALA A 63 8.15 -5.84 -8.91
N ALA A 64 7.78 -7.09 -8.68
CA ALA A 64 8.62 -8.11 -8.07
C ALA A 64 8.63 -9.38 -8.92
N GLU A 65 9.52 -10.29 -8.59
CA GLU A 65 9.46 -11.65 -9.13
C GLU A 65 8.16 -12.32 -8.67
N GLY A 66 7.43 -12.95 -9.59
CA GLY A 66 6.14 -13.58 -9.31
C GLY A 66 4.93 -12.64 -9.34
N GLY A 67 5.10 -11.32 -9.49
CA GLY A 67 3.99 -10.41 -9.74
C GLY A 67 4.13 -9.00 -9.15
N LEU A 68 3.00 -8.43 -8.73
CA LEU A 68 2.94 -7.10 -8.14
C LEU A 68 3.04 -7.21 -6.62
N ALA A 69 4.10 -6.64 -6.05
CA ALA A 69 4.27 -6.51 -4.61
C ALA A 69 3.57 -5.25 -4.11
N LEU A 70 2.74 -5.43 -3.09
CA LEU A 70 2.00 -4.40 -2.37
C LEU A 70 2.52 -4.32 -0.94
N ALA A 71 2.80 -3.12 -0.45
CA ALA A 71 3.10 -2.89 0.96
C ALA A 71 2.26 -1.74 1.49
N ALA A 72 1.41 -1.99 2.47
CA ALA A 72 0.53 -1.00 3.07
C ALA A 72 0.98 -0.66 4.50
N ASP A 73 0.83 0.61 4.87
CA ASP A 73 1.06 1.09 6.23
C ASP A 73 -0.02 2.08 6.64
N ALA A 74 -0.48 2.00 7.89
CA ALA A 74 -1.58 2.80 8.41
C ALA A 74 -1.42 3.01 9.94
N PRO A 75 -2.11 3.99 10.54
CA PRO A 75 -1.99 4.26 11.99
C PRO A 75 -2.61 3.16 12.87
N ASP A 76 -3.57 2.40 12.35
CA ASP A 76 -4.28 1.33 13.07
C ASP A 76 -4.83 0.26 12.11
N GLU A 77 -5.30 -0.87 12.66
CA GLU A 77 -5.77 -2.03 11.88
C GLU A 77 -7.02 -1.76 11.03
N ASP A 78 -7.91 -0.89 11.50
CA ASP A 78 -9.13 -0.53 10.78
C ASP A 78 -8.77 0.29 9.53
N ALA A 79 -7.88 1.27 9.69
CA ALA A 79 -7.36 2.07 8.60
C ALA A 79 -6.58 1.21 7.60
N LEU A 80 -5.76 0.26 8.09
CA LEU A 80 -5.03 -0.67 7.24
C LEU A 80 -5.98 -1.54 6.41
N SER A 81 -6.98 -2.15 7.05
CA SER A 81 -7.96 -3.01 6.37
C SER A 81 -8.77 -2.26 5.31
N ARG A 82 -9.07 -0.97 5.54
CA ARG A 82 -9.72 -0.11 4.54
C ARG A 82 -8.80 0.17 3.35
N VAL A 83 -7.53 0.48 3.59
CA VAL A 83 -6.53 0.71 2.54
C VAL A 83 -6.32 -0.56 1.69
N GLU A 84 -6.19 -1.72 2.34
CA GLU A 84 -6.11 -3.03 1.68
C GLU A 84 -7.31 -3.28 0.77
N SER A 85 -8.52 -3.01 1.27
CA SER A 85 -9.76 -3.20 0.52
C SER A 85 -9.85 -2.27 -0.70
N LEU A 86 -9.43 -1.01 -0.56
CA LEU A 86 -9.42 -0.04 -1.67
C LEU A 86 -8.47 -0.48 -2.77
N VAL A 87 -7.24 -0.86 -2.42
CA VAL A 87 -6.23 -1.27 -3.40
C VAL A 87 -6.59 -2.62 -4.00
N GLY A 88 -6.99 -3.59 -3.18
CA GLY A 88 -7.38 -4.92 -3.64
C GLY A 88 -8.59 -4.88 -4.59
N GLY A 89 -9.63 -4.13 -4.24
CA GLY A 89 -10.80 -3.94 -5.10
C GLY A 89 -10.45 -3.27 -6.43
N ARG A 90 -9.55 -2.27 -6.42
CA ARG A 90 -9.12 -1.64 -7.67
C ARG A 90 -8.25 -2.56 -8.52
N LEU A 91 -7.37 -3.33 -7.89
CA LEU A 91 -6.53 -4.32 -8.57
C LEU A 91 -7.39 -5.42 -9.22
N GLN A 92 -8.41 -5.92 -8.52
CA GLN A 92 -9.37 -6.87 -9.08
C GLN A 92 -10.16 -6.28 -10.27
N SER A 93 -10.50 -5.00 -10.21
CA SER A 93 -11.24 -4.32 -11.29
C SER A 93 -10.45 -4.13 -12.58
N ILE A 94 -9.10 -4.13 -12.53
CA ILE A 94 -8.25 -4.03 -13.72
C ILE A 94 -7.78 -5.40 -14.22
N ALA A 95 -7.87 -6.43 -13.39
CA ALA A 95 -7.47 -7.77 -13.75
C ALA A 95 -8.49 -8.44 -14.69
N PRO A 96 -8.04 -9.19 -15.71
CA PRO A 96 -8.93 -9.93 -16.59
C PRO A 96 -9.51 -11.19 -15.94
N HIS A 97 -8.97 -11.61 -14.79
CA HIS A 97 -9.38 -12.78 -14.03
C HIS A 97 -9.41 -12.48 -12.52
N GLU A 98 -9.97 -13.39 -11.74
CA GLU A 98 -9.92 -13.31 -10.27
C GLU A 98 -8.48 -13.37 -9.77
N LEU A 99 -8.15 -12.53 -8.79
CA LEU A 99 -6.84 -12.43 -8.19
C LEU A 99 -6.88 -12.96 -6.76
N ALA A 100 -5.95 -13.85 -6.44
CA ALA A 100 -5.66 -14.21 -5.05
C ALA A 100 -4.82 -13.10 -4.42
N ILE A 101 -5.45 -12.24 -3.62
CA ILE A 101 -4.78 -11.17 -2.89
C ILE A 101 -4.73 -11.54 -1.41
N GLU A 102 -3.60 -12.11 -0.98
CA GLU A 102 -3.38 -12.52 0.40
C GLU A 102 -2.49 -11.51 1.14
N TRP A 103 -3.12 -10.71 1.99
CA TRP A 103 -2.40 -9.76 2.85
C TRP A 103 -1.81 -10.47 4.06
N ARG A 104 -0.52 -10.26 4.29
CA ARG A 104 0.25 -10.76 5.44
C ARG A 104 0.57 -9.58 6.34
N ARG A 105 0.11 -9.62 7.60
CA ARG A 105 0.53 -8.65 8.63
C ARG A 105 2.04 -8.77 8.89
N GLN A 106 2.66 -7.69 9.35
CA GLN A 106 4.08 -7.62 9.72
C GLN A 106 4.26 -7.25 11.18
#